data_AF-A0A9P8IJR4-F1
#
_entry.id   AF-A0A9P8IJR4-F1
#
_cell.length_a   1.000
_cell.length_b   1.000
_cell.length_c   1.000
_cell.angle_alpha   90.00
_cell.angle_beta   90.00
_cell.angle_gamma   90.00
#
_symmetry.space_group_name_H-M   'P 1'
#
loop_
_entity.id
_entity.type
_entity.pdbx_description
1 polymer ?
#
loop_
_entity_poly.entity_id
_entity_poly.type
_entity_poly.pdbx_seq_one_letter_code
_entity_poly.pdbx_strand_id
1 'polypeptide(L)'
;MSNFSFPDFDDLPVVKGQPKGCLWGFFDVDGQKDQLGALRLLTKEVVQKAKDEIQTGTHVQLDWPLHNIEFPGFGRIPLQHTVKDLAEEGFVAFDDVISFNTQTSS
;
A
#
# COMPACT_ATOMS: atom_id res chain seq x y z
N MET A 1 -20.12 1.35 -11.28
CA MET A 1 -19.10 0.82 -12.21
C MET A 1 -18.18 1.96 -12.61
N SER A 2 -16.90 1.91 -12.24
CA SER A 2 -15.90 2.79 -12.87
C SER A 2 -15.77 2.34 -14.32
N ASN A 3 -16.28 3.12 -15.27
CA ASN A 3 -16.30 2.77 -16.68
C ASN A 3 -14.94 3.00 -17.34
N PHE A 4 -13.89 2.35 -16.85
CA PHE A 4 -12.62 2.29 -17.57
C PHE A 4 -12.71 1.15 -18.59
N SER A 5 -12.73 1.50 -19.86
CA SER A 5 -12.56 0.54 -20.95
C SER A 5 -11.09 0.43 -21.27
N PHE A 6 -10.49 -0.72 -20.96
CA PHE A 6 -9.10 -1.00 -21.28
C PHE A 6 -9.01 -1.52 -22.72
N PRO A 7 -8.28 -0.86 -23.62
CA PRO A 7 -7.98 -1.43 -24.92
C PRO A 7 -6.95 -2.55 -24.76
N ASP A 8 -6.77 -3.36 -25.81
CA ASP A 8 -5.68 -4.32 -25.86
C ASP A 8 -4.33 -3.60 -25.71
N PHE A 9 -3.32 -4.31 -25.19
CA PHE A 9 -2.01 -3.72 -24.92
C PHE A 9 -1.41 -3.04 -26.16
N ASP A 10 -1.66 -3.61 -27.34
CA ASP A 10 -1.17 -3.08 -28.60
C ASP A 10 -1.85 -1.77 -29.04
N ASP A 11 -3.07 -1.55 -28.56
CA ASP A 11 -3.94 -0.42 -28.90
C ASP A 11 -3.96 0.67 -27.81
N LEU A 12 -3.11 0.55 -26.79
CA LEU A 12 -2.99 1.57 -25.75
C LEU A 12 -2.59 2.94 -26.36
N PRO A 13 -3.20 4.05 -25.90
CA PRO A 13 -2.83 5.38 -26.38
C PRO A 13 -1.35 5.69 -26.21
N VAL A 14 -0.75 6.29 -27.22
CA VAL A 14 0.67 6.69 -27.18
C VAL A 14 0.85 7.89 -26.25
N VAL A 15 1.64 7.70 -25.19
CA VAL A 15 2.10 8.80 -24.34
C VAL A 15 3.41 9.35 -24.93
N LYS A 16 3.38 10.57 -25.46
CA LYS A 16 4.53 11.20 -26.13
C LYS A 16 5.78 11.17 -25.25
N GLY A 17 6.87 10.62 -25.78
CA GLY A 17 8.17 10.55 -25.10
C GLY A 17 8.30 9.43 -24.07
N GLN A 18 7.29 8.56 -23.93
CA GLN A 18 7.31 7.41 -23.02
C GLN A 18 7.28 6.09 -23.82
N PRO A 19 7.77 4.98 -23.22
CA PRO A 19 7.63 3.66 -23.81
C PRO A 19 6.17 3.23 -24.02
N LYS A 20 5.93 2.34 -24.99
CA LYS A 20 4.62 1.69 -25.20
C LYS A 20 4.17 1.00 -23.90
N GLY A 21 2.89 1.15 -23.54
CA GLY A 21 2.33 0.64 -22.29
C GLY A 21 2.29 1.65 -21.14
N CYS A 22 2.83 2.86 -21.32
CA CYS A 22 2.65 3.94 -20.36
C CYS A 22 1.19 4.39 -20.32
N LEU A 23 0.58 4.40 -19.13
CA LEU A 23 -0.82 4.80 -18.91
C LEU A 23 -0.97 6.20 -18.29
N TRP A 24 0.04 7.05 -18.41
CA TRP A 24 -0.07 8.42 -17.89
C TRP A 24 -1.20 9.17 -18.57
N GLY A 25 -2.09 9.74 -17.76
CA GLY A 25 -3.29 10.43 -18.24
C GLY A 25 -4.48 9.53 -18.57
N PHE A 26 -4.33 8.21 -18.51
CA PHE A 26 -5.44 7.26 -18.76
C PHE A 26 -6.58 7.42 -17.75
N PHE A 27 -6.24 7.75 -16.50
CA PHE A 27 -7.17 7.92 -15.40
C PHE A 27 -7.55 9.39 -15.13
N ASP A 28 -7.08 10.33 -15.96
CA ASP A 28 -7.44 11.74 -15.83
C ASP A 28 -8.95 11.93 -16.05
N VAL A 29 -9.57 12.84 -15.29
CA VAL A 29 -11.01 13.12 -15.37
C VAL A 29 -11.21 14.62 -15.55
N ASP A 30 -11.98 15.02 -16.56
CA ASP A 30 -12.31 16.43 -16.84
C ASP A 30 -11.09 17.37 -16.88
N GLY A 31 -9.98 16.87 -17.45
CA GLY A 31 -8.72 17.60 -17.54
C GLY A 31 -7.91 17.67 -16.24
N GLN A 32 -8.39 17.08 -15.15
CA GLN A 32 -7.65 16.97 -13.90
C GLN A 32 -6.73 15.75 -13.90
N LYS A 33 -5.48 15.98 -13.50
CA LYS A 33 -4.44 14.95 -13.46
C LYS A 33 -4.71 13.95 -12.34
N ASP A 34 -4.65 12.68 -12.68
CA ASP A 34 -4.76 11.60 -11.71
C ASP A 34 -3.47 11.36 -10.91
N GLN A 35 -3.63 10.94 -9.65
CA GLN A 35 -2.54 10.58 -8.72
C GLN A 35 -2.73 9.20 -8.10
N LEU A 36 -3.81 8.48 -8.42
CA LEU A 36 -4.16 7.19 -7.82
C LEU A 36 -3.82 6.00 -8.72
N GLY A 37 -3.82 6.20 -10.03
CA GLY A 37 -3.63 5.18 -11.04
C GLY A 37 -4.63 4.02 -10.89
N ALA A 38 -4.10 2.80 -10.92
CA ALA A 38 -4.88 1.58 -10.83
C ALA A 38 -5.68 1.42 -9.52
N LEU A 39 -5.37 2.18 -8.46
CA LEU A 39 -6.20 2.19 -7.24
C LEU A 39 -7.65 2.61 -7.53
N ARG A 40 -7.91 3.35 -8.63
CA ARG A 40 -9.27 3.68 -9.07
C ARG A 40 -10.14 2.48 -9.46
N LEU A 41 -9.52 1.32 -9.71
CA LEU A 41 -10.25 0.08 -10.01
C LEU A 41 -10.94 -0.50 -8.77
N LEU A 42 -10.55 -0.07 -7.56
CA LEU A 42 -11.21 -0.42 -6.31
C LEU A 42 -12.47 0.43 -6.11
N THR A 43 -13.52 0.15 -6.90
CA THR A 43 -14.81 0.82 -6.76
C THR A 43 -15.58 0.35 -5.53
N LYS A 44 -16.58 1.13 -5.10
CA LYS A 44 -17.49 0.72 -4.03
C LYS A 44 -18.12 -0.64 -4.32
N GLU A 45 -18.55 -0.89 -5.56
CA GLU A 45 -19.17 -2.16 -5.94
C GLU A 45 -18.17 -3.33 -5.90
N VAL A 46 -16.92 -3.13 -6.36
CA VAL A 46 -15.88 -4.16 -6.33
C VAL A 46 -15.52 -4.51 -4.88
N VAL A 47 -15.30 -3.50 -4.04
CA VAL A 47 -14.98 -3.69 -2.62
C VAL A 47 -16.15 -4.36 -1.87
N GLN A 48 -17.39 -3.98 -2.17
CA GLN A 48 -18.57 -4.63 -1.58
C GLN A 48 -18.71 -6.09 -1.99
N LYS A 49 -18.40 -6.45 -3.24
CA LYS A 49 -18.44 -7.83 -3.72
C LYS A 49 -17.34 -8.69 -3.13
N ALA A 50 -16.18 -8.12 -2.82
CA ALA A 50 -15.06 -8.87 -2.21
C ALA A 50 -15.44 -9.54 -0.87
N LYS A 51 -16.45 -9.02 -0.17
CA LYS A 51 -16.97 -9.66 1.06
C LYS A 51 -17.58 -11.04 0.80
N ASP A 52 -18.07 -11.30 -0.41
CA ASP A 52 -18.77 -12.54 -0.76
C ASP A 52 -17.78 -13.73 -0.79
N GLU A 53 -16.47 -13.45 -0.86
CA GLU A 53 -15.39 -14.43 -0.72
C GLU A 53 -15.15 -14.86 0.73
N ILE A 54 -15.66 -14.12 1.72
CA ILE A 54 -15.52 -14.44 3.14
C ILE A 54 -16.55 -15.52 3.51
N GLN A 55 -16.23 -16.78 3.24
CA GLN A 55 -17.15 -17.91 3.43
C GLN A 55 -16.93 -18.67 4.76
N THR A 56 -15.69 -18.78 5.21
CA THR A 56 -15.30 -19.65 6.34
C THR A 56 -14.86 -18.88 7.58
N GLY A 57 -14.55 -17.58 7.44
CA GLY A 57 -13.95 -16.78 8.51
C GLY A 57 -12.47 -17.08 8.78
N THR A 58 -11.83 -17.94 7.98
CA THR A 58 -10.39 -18.20 8.09
C THR A 58 -9.59 -16.96 7.67
N HIS A 59 -8.60 -16.61 8.48
CA HIS A 59 -7.67 -15.52 8.21
C HIS A 59 -6.23 -16.05 8.14
N VAL A 60 -5.44 -15.51 7.21
CA VAL A 60 -4.02 -15.83 7.05
C VAL A 60 -3.23 -14.52 7.09
N GLN A 61 -2.24 -14.46 7.99
CA GLN A 61 -1.35 -13.31 8.11
C GLN A 61 -0.36 -13.31 6.94
N LEU A 62 -0.31 -12.20 6.19
CA LEU A 62 0.57 -12.03 5.02
C LEU A 62 1.73 -11.07 5.30
N ASP A 63 1.67 -10.29 6.38
CA ASP A 63 2.76 -9.41 6.78
C ASP A 63 3.97 -10.20 7.27
N TRP A 64 5.14 -9.67 6.94
CA TRP A 64 6.39 -10.19 7.43
C TRP A 64 6.77 -9.48 8.74
N PRO A 65 7.28 -10.19 9.77
CA PRO A 65 7.65 -9.56 11.03
C PRO A 65 8.64 -8.40 10.86
N LEU A 66 8.33 -7.25 11.47
CA LEU A 66 9.10 -6.00 11.33
C LEU A 66 10.59 -6.15 11.67
N HIS A 67 10.94 -7.06 12.58
CA HIS A 67 12.30 -7.28 13.06
C HIS A 67 13.13 -8.21 12.17
N ASN A 68 12.55 -8.79 11.12
CA ASN A 68 13.25 -9.78 10.30
C ASN A 68 14.29 -9.18 9.34
N ILE A 69 14.23 -7.88 9.04
CA ILE A 69 15.32 -7.20 8.32
C ILE A 69 16.36 -6.71 9.33
N GLU A 70 17.31 -7.58 9.66
CA GLU A 70 18.43 -7.25 10.55
C GLU A 70 19.41 -6.26 9.90
N PHE A 71 19.63 -6.38 8.59
CA PHE A 71 20.56 -5.54 7.83
C PHE A 71 19.86 -4.89 6.63
N PRO A 72 19.15 -3.77 6.82
CA PRO A 72 18.40 -3.14 5.74
C PRO A 72 19.31 -2.51 4.69
N GLY A 73 19.01 -2.77 3.42
CA GLY A 73 19.75 -2.25 2.28
C GLY A 73 19.50 -0.75 2.00
N PHE A 74 20.20 -0.21 1.00
CA PHE A 74 20.02 1.15 0.48
C PHE A 74 20.18 2.27 1.53
N GLY A 75 21.00 2.05 2.55
CA GLY A 75 21.28 3.04 3.60
C GLY A 75 20.11 3.29 4.56
N ARG A 76 19.10 2.40 4.58
CA ARG A 76 17.95 2.48 5.49
C ARG A 76 18.40 2.18 6.93
N ILE A 77 17.69 2.76 7.90
CA ILE A 77 17.92 2.47 9.31
C ILE A 77 17.34 1.09 9.69
N PRO A 78 17.98 0.35 10.61
CA PRO A 78 17.38 -0.85 11.21
C PRO A 78 16.14 -0.49 12.03
N LEU A 79 15.25 -1.47 12.25
CA LEU A 79 14.17 -1.32 13.22
C LEU A 79 14.76 -1.05 14.61
N GLN A 80 14.24 -0.03 15.28
CA GLN A 80 14.54 0.28 16.66
C GLN A 80 13.23 0.25 17.43
N HIS A 81 13.19 -0.53 18.51
CA HIS A 81 12.04 -0.64 19.39
C HIS A 81 12.52 -0.42 20.83
N THR A 82 11.99 0.62 21.46
CA THR A 82 12.29 0.99 22.84
C THR A 82 11.03 0.87 23.66
N VAL A 83 11.04 -0.03 24.64
CA VAL A 83 9.98 -0.13 25.65
C VAL A 83 10.29 0.86 26.77
N LYS A 84 9.33 1.72 27.11
CA LYS A 84 9.40 2.69 28.21
C LYS A 84 8.60 2.16 29.38
N ASP A 85 9.25 2.06 30.53
CA ASP A 85 8.55 1.86 31.80
C ASP A 85 7.96 3.20 32.25
N LEU A 86 6.66 3.22 32.56
CA LEU A 86 5.95 4.44 32.99
C LEU A 86 5.84 4.57 34.52
N ALA A 87 6.59 3.76 35.27
CA ALA A 87 6.60 3.80 36.73
C ALA A 87 7.03 5.17 37.28
N GLU A 88 7.97 5.85 36.63
CA GLU A 88 8.45 7.18 37.06
C GLU A 88 7.37 8.27 36.89
N GLU A 89 6.45 8.06 35.95
CA GLU A 89 5.27 8.88 35.68
C GLU A 89 4.06 8.50 36.56
N GLY A 90 4.22 7.49 37.42
CA GLY A 90 3.20 7.06 38.39
C GLY A 90 2.22 6.00 37.85
N PHE A 91 2.53 5.35 36.73
CA PHE A 91 1.69 4.30 36.14
C PHE A 91 2.32 2.91 36.30
N VAL A 92 1.48 1.88 36.45
CA VAL A 92 1.92 0.47 36.33
C VAL A 92 1.65 0.03 34.89
N ALA A 93 2.45 0.54 33.96
CA ALA A 93 2.26 0.34 32.52
C ALA A 93 3.58 0.47 31.75
N PHE A 94 3.60 -0.06 30.53
CA PHE A 94 4.67 0.16 29.56
C PHE A 94 4.12 0.91 28.34
N ASP A 95 4.99 1.67 27.69
CA ASP A 95 4.74 2.32 26.40
C ASP A 95 5.85 1.95 25.40
N ASP A 96 5.60 2.17 24.11
CA ASP A 96 6.51 1.75 23.04
C ASP A 96 6.89 2.92 22.14
N VAL A 97 8.17 3.04 21.82
CA VAL A 97 8.67 3.91 20.76
C VAL A 97 9.33 3.06 19.69
N ILE A 98 8.83 3.17 18.46
CA ILE A 98 9.34 2.44 17.30
C ILE A 98 9.85 3.44 16.26
N SER A 99 11.07 3.23 15.78
CA SER A 99 11.67 3.99 14.68
C SER A 99 12.13 3.02 13.59
N PHE A 100 11.67 3.24 12.36
CA PHE A 100 11.98 2.39 11.21
C PHE A 100 11.78 3.17 9.90
N ASN A 101 12.33 2.63 8.82
CA ASN A 101 12.06 3.14 7.49
C ASN A 101 10.74 2.55 6.94
N THR A 102 9.92 3.31 6.23
CA THR A 102 8.61 2.83 5.74
C THR A 102 8.70 1.74 4.66
N GLN A 103 9.92 1.35 4.23
CA GLN A 103 10.20 0.21 3.35
C GLN A 103 10.86 -0.96 4.13
N THR A 104 10.71 -1.03 5.45
CA THR A 104 11.29 -2.08 6.33
C THR A 104 10.49 -3.38 6.34
N SER A 105 9.18 -3.36 6.17
CA SER A 105 8.38 -4.59 6.05
C SER A 105 7.08 -4.34 5.26
N SER A 106 6.19 -5.34 5.25
CA SER A 106 4.84 -5.30 4.70
C SER A 106 3.90 -4.39 5.48
#